data_AF-A0A8S4SJE4-F1
#
_entry.id   AF-A0A8S4SJE4-F1
#
_cell.length_a   1.000
_cell.length_b   1.000
_cell.length_c   1.000
_cell.angle_alpha   90.00
_cell.angle_beta   90.00
_cell.angle_gamma   90.00
#
_symmetry.space_group_name_H-M   'P 1'
#
loop_
_entity.id
_entity.type
_entity.pdbx_description
1 polymer ?
#
loop_
_entity_poly.entity_id
_entity_poly.type
_entity_poly.pdbx_seq_one_letter_code
_entity_poly.pdbx_strand_id
1 'polypeptide(L)'
;MERSMLGVKLSDKLNNQKLRKRTGVSDALRQIIWLKWKWAGHVCRANTISWTKILTEWLPRNKKRKRGRPRKRWADVFTQVCGPLWMRNAKERREWRELGEAYAREATSTTTQQNK
;
A
#
# COMPACT_ATOMS: atom_id res chain seq x y z
N MET A 1 21.02 7.55 -4.55
CA MET A 1 20.39 8.57 -5.43
C MET A 1 20.25 9.91 -4.73
N GLU A 2 19.42 10.06 -3.68
CA GLU A 2 19.15 11.36 -3.01
C GLU A 2 20.42 12.14 -2.61
N ARG A 3 21.42 11.45 -2.05
CA ARG A 3 22.72 12.06 -1.72
C ARG A 3 23.45 12.62 -2.94
N SER A 4 23.43 11.89 -4.05
CA SER A 4 24.08 12.31 -5.30
C SER A 4 23.37 13.51 -5.93
N MET A 5 22.04 13.58 -5.85
CA MET A 5 21.26 14.73 -6.34
C MET A 5 21.59 16.03 -5.62
N LEU A 6 21.95 15.94 -4.33
CA LEU A 6 22.29 17.08 -3.49
C LEU A 6 23.81 17.29 -3.30
N GLY A 7 24.66 16.50 -3.97
CA GLY A 7 26.11 16.56 -3.80
C GLY A 7 26.62 16.23 -2.38
N VAL A 8 25.82 15.53 -1.57
CA VAL A 8 26.14 15.23 -0.17
C VAL A 8 27.06 14.02 -0.05
N LYS A 9 28.18 14.19 0.64
CA LYS A 9 29.15 13.12 0.92
C LYS A 9 28.77 12.36 2.19
N LEU A 10 29.38 11.20 2.40
CA LEU A 10 29.23 10.43 3.64
C LEU A 10 29.83 11.18 4.85
N SER A 11 30.86 12.00 4.62
CA SER A 11 31.53 12.84 5.62
C SER A 11 30.58 13.86 6.28
N ASP A 12 29.56 14.32 5.57
CA ASP A 12 28.63 15.35 6.05
C ASP A 12 27.69 14.82 7.15
N LYS A 13 27.73 13.51 7.44
CA LYS A 13 26.96 12.80 8.48
C LYS A 13 25.47 13.18 8.51
N LEU A 14 24.91 13.49 7.35
CA LEU A 14 23.50 13.82 7.21
C LEU A 14 22.63 12.57 7.33
N ASN A 15 21.61 12.66 8.19
CA ASN A 15 20.57 11.65 8.35
C ASN A 15 19.63 11.64 7.13
N ASN A 16 19.18 10.45 6.73
CA ASN A 16 18.20 10.23 5.67
C ASN A 16 16.90 11.03 5.88
N GLN A 17 16.45 11.25 7.11
CA GLN A 17 15.27 12.10 7.36
C GLN A 17 15.50 13.56 6.94
N LYS A 18 16.70 14.11 7.20
CA LYS A 18 17.05 15.47 6.77
C LYS A 18 17.18 15.54 5.24
N LEU A 19 17.75 14.51 4.62
CA LEU A 19 17.85 14.42 3.16
C LEU A 19 16.48 14.41 2.50
N ARG A 20 15.56 13.56 2.98
CA ARG A 20 14.19 13.45 2.44
C ARG A 20 13.38 14.74 2.60
N LYS A 21 13.56 15.47 3.72
CA LYS A 21 12.96 16.80 3.90
C LYS A 21 13.46 17.82 2.88
N ARG A 22 14.73 17.72 2.45
CA ARG A 22 15.32 18.61 1.45
C ARG A 22 14.93 18.23 0.02
N THR A 23 14.90 16.94 -0.30
CA THR A 23 14.58 16.45 -1.65
C THR A 23 13.09 16.45 -1.95
N GLY A 24 12.22 16.44 -0.93
CA GLY A 24 10.77 16.34 -1.09
C GLY A 24 10.33 14.98 -1.67
N VAL A 25 11.24 14.01 -1.73
CA VAL A 25 10.94 12.68 -2.28
C VAL A 25 9.93 11.99 -1.37
N SER A 26 8.84 11.53 -2.00
CA SER A 26 7.80 10.79 -1.30
C SER A 26 8.34 9.48 -0.74
N ASP A 27 7.89 9.13 0.46
CA ASP A 27 8.27 7.88 1.09
C ASP A 27 7.87 6.68 0.21
N ALA A 28 8.81 5.76 0.00
CA ALA A 28 8.63 4.61 -0.89
C ALA A 28 7.50 3.68 -0.40
N LEU A 29 7.38 3.48 0.92
CA LEU A 29 6.32 2.65 1.50
C LEU A 29 4.95 3.29 1.24
N ARG A 30 4.84 4.62 1.43
CA ARG A 30 3.62 5.37 1.09
C ARG A 30 3.23 5.17 -0.36
N GLN A 31 4.19 5.27 -1.28
CA GLN A 31 3.93 5.12 -2.71
C GLN A 31 3.48 3.69 -3.06
N ILE A 32 4.13 2.67 -2.50
CA ILE A 32 3.76 1.26 -2.69
C ILE A 32 2.33 1.00 -2.22
N ILE A 33 1.99 1.48 -1.01
CA ILE A 33 0.64 1.34 -0.45
C ILE A 33 -0.38 2.03 -1.35
N TRP A 34 -0.08 3.26 -1.78
CA TRP A 34 -0.98 4.03 -2.62
C TRP A 34 -1.23 3.39 -3.99
N LEU A 35 -0.18 2.87 -4.64
CA LEU A 35 -0.31 2.14 -5.90
C LEU A 35 -1.13 0.87 -5.73
N LYS A 36 -0.89 0.11 -4.66
CA LYS A 36 -1.67 -1.08 -4.32
C LYS A 36 -3.16 -0.73 -4.12
N TRP A 37 -3.46 0.36 -3.43
CA TRP A 37 -4.82 0.83 -3.19
C TRP A 37 -5.52 1.28 -4.48
N LYS A 38 -4.83 2.08 -5.30
CA LYS A 38 -5.33 2.53 -6.60
C LYS A 38 -5.65 1.35 -7.52
N TRP A 39 -4.75 0.37 -7.59
CA TRP A 39 -4.95 -0.82 -8.42
C TRP A 39 -6.17 -1.62 -7.97
N ALA A 40 -6.31 -1.89 -6.67
CA ALA A 40 -7.46 -2.61 -6.13
C ALA A 40 -8.79 -1.93 -6.49
N GLY A 41 -8.88 -0.61 -6.29
CA GLY A 41 -10.06 0.14 -6.68
C GLY A 41 -10.29 0.17 -8.19
N HIS A 42 -9.23 0.25 -9.00
CA HIS A 42 -9.34 0.19 -10.46
C HIS A 42 -9.94 -1.15 -10.91
N VAL A 43 -9.44 -2.27 -10.37
CA VAL A 43 -9.95 -3.61 -10.70
C VAL A 43 -11.42 -3.78 -10.30
N CYS A 44 -11.81 -3.36 -9.09
CA CYS A 44 -13.20 -3.46 -8.64
C CYS A 44 -14.18 -2.61 -9.47
N ARG A 45 -13.72 -1.49 -10.03
CA ARG A 45 -14.53 -0.58 -10.87
C ARG A 45 -14.44 -0.88 -12.37
N ALA A 46 -13.62 -1.85 -12.78
CA ALA A 46 -13.55 -2.24 -14.17
C ALA A 46 -14.91 -2.80 -14.62
N ASN A 47 -15.51 -2.19 -15.65
CA ASN A 47 -16.80 -2.62 -16.19
C ASN A 47 -16.70 -3.90 -17.02
N THR A 48 -15.52 -4.18 -17.58
CA THR A 48 -15.29 -5.38 -18.38
C THR A 48 -14.98 -6.59 -17.49
N ILE A 49 -15.53 -7.74 -17.87
CA ILE A 49 -15.14 -9.03 -17.30
C ILE A 49 -13.74 -9.33 -17.82
N SER A 50 -12.74 -9.16 -16.96
CA SER A 50 -11.35 -9.51 -17.25
C SER A 50 -10.88 -10.63 -16.33
N TRP A 51 -9.91 -11.43 -16.78
CA TRP A 51 -9.26 -12.43 -15.94
C TRP A 51 -8.74 -11.83 -14.63
N THR A 52 -8.23 -10.60 -14.67
CA THR A 52 -7.78 -9.86 -13.47
C THR A 52 -8.92 -9.67 -12.46
N LYS A 53 -10.11 -9.28 -12.93
CA LYS A 53 -11.29 -9.10 -12.07
C LYS A 53 -11.78 -10.44 -11.51
N ILE A 54 -11.89 -11.46 -12.36
CA ILE A 54 -12.29 -12.81 -11.94
C ILE A 54 -11.35 -13.35 -10.86
N LEU A 55 -10.03 -13.28 -11.09
CA LEU A 55 -9.03 -13.78 -10.15
C LEU A 55 -8.99 -13.01 -8.82
N THR A 56 -9.30 -11.71 -8.84
CA THR A 56 -9.32 -10.88 -7.62
C THR A 56 -10.61 -11.06 -6.83
N GLU A 57 -11.76 -11.22 -7.48
CA GLU A 57 -13.04 -11.52 -6.86
C GLU A 57 -13.12 -12.97 -6.36
N TRP A 58 -12.32 -13.88 -6.94
CA TRP A 58 -12.32 -15.28 -6.57
C TRP A 58 -11.87 -15.51 -5.11
N LEU A 59 -12.85 -15.71 -4.23
CA LEU A 59 -12.67 -16.11 -2.85
C LEU A 59 -12.85 -17.62 -2.70
N PRO A 60 -11.78 -18.42 -2.48
CA PRO A 60 -11.95 -19.81 -2.11
C PRO A 60 -12.53 -19.87 -0.69
N ARG A 61 -13.84 -20.10 -0.58
CA ARG A 61 -14.60 -20.08 0.69
C ARG A 61 -14.10 -21.10 1.71
N ASN A 62 -13.70 -22.30 1.28
CA ASN A 62 -13.47 -23.44 2.19
C ASN A 62 -12.13 -24.19 1.98
N LYS A 63 -11.12 -23.59 1.33
CA LYS A 63 -9.84 -24.29 1.10
C LYS A 63 -8.80 -23.96 2.17
N LYS A 64 -8.42 -24.98 2.96
CA LYS A 64 -7.24 -24.93 3.85
C LYS A 64 -5.98 -24.85 2.99
N ARG A 65 -5.04 -23.96 3.33
CA ARG A 65 -3.76 -23.87 2.62
C ARG A 65 -2.84 -25.01 3.02
N LYS A 66 -2.04 -25.48 2.06
CA LYS A 66 -0.95 -26.43 2.34
C LYS A 66 0.04 -25.81 3.33
N ARG A 67 0.64 -26.66 4.17
CA ARG A 67 1.69 -26.29 5.13
C ARG A 67 2.83 -25.55 4.40
N GLY A 68 3.37 -24.50 5.00
CA GLY A 68 4.52 -23.73 4.47
C GLY A 68 4.18 -22.44 3.71
N ARG A 69 2.92 -22.20 3.28
CA ARG A 69 2.56 -20.90 2.68
C ARG A 69 2.15 -19.87 3.75
N PRO A 70 2.60 -18.61 3.65
CA PRO A 70 2.20 -17.55 4.57
C PRO A 70 0.67 -17.41 4.65
N ARG A 71 0.18 -17.14 5.86
CA ARG A 71 -1.26 -16.94 6.11
C ARG A 71 -1.78 -15.70 5.37
N LYS A 72 -1.02 -14.60 5.40
CA LYS A 72 -1.40 -13.28 4.85
C LYS A 72 -1.52 -13.31 3.32
N ARG A 73 -2.65 -12.84 2.81
CA ARG A 73 -2.96 -12.65 1.38
C ARG A 73 -2.75 -11.19 1.00
N TRP A 74 -2.68 -10.96 -0.30
CA TRP A 74 -2.68 -9.62 -0.87
C TRP A 74 -3.91 -8.80 -0.43
N ALA A 75 -5.10 -9.42 -0.48
CA ALA A 75 -6.38 -8.78 -0.15
C ALA A 75 -6.62 -8.56 1.34
N ASP A 76 -5.91 -9.29 2.22
CA ASP A 76 -6.14 -9.24 3.67
C ASP A 76 -5.93 -7.83 4.24
N VAL A 77 -5.09 -7.01 3.61
CA VAL A 77 -4.91 -5.60 4.00
C VAL A 77 -6.21 -4.82 3.84
N PHE A 78 -6.93 -5.03 2.73
CA PHE A 78 -8.21 -4.35 2.50
C PHE A 78 -9.30 -4.91 3.41
N THR A 79 -9.29 -6.23 3.65
CA THR A 79 -10.21 -6.85 4.60
C THR A 79 -10.01 -6.32 6.02
N GLN A 80 -8.77 -6.07 6.44
CA GLN A 80 -8.45 -5.53 7.74
C GLN A 80 -8.91 -4.08 7.90
N VAL A 81 -8.76 -3.25 6.85
CA VAL A 81 -9.08 -1.82 6.91
C VAL A 81 -10.55 -1.53 6.61
N CYS A 82 -11.12 -2.18 5.61
CA CYS A 82 -12.45 -1.88 5.07
C CYS A 82 -13.48 -2.99 5.36
N GLY A 83 -13.07 -4.07 6.03
CA GLY A 83 -13.92 -5.22 6.34
C GLY A 83 -14.08 -6.22 5.18
N PRO A 84 -14.88 -7.29 5.39
CA PRO A 84 -15.03 -8.39 4.43
C PRO A 84 -15.67 -7.96 3.09
N LEU A 85 -16.42 -6.85 3.08
CA LEU A 85 -17.08 -6.30 1.90
C LEU A 85 -16.27 -5.18 1.23
N TRP A 86 -14.96 -5.12 1.43
CA TRP A 86 -14.10 -4.06 0.91
C TRP A 86 -14.23 -3.82 -0.61
N MET A 87 -14.54 -4.84 -1.40
CA MET A 87 -14.76 -4.70 -2.86
C MET A 87 -15.99 -3.83 -3.19
N ARG A 88 -17.01 -3.81 -2.32
CA ARG A 88 -18.17 -2.91 -2.44
C ARG A 88 -17.75 -1.48 -2.16
N ASN A 89 -17.01 -1.25 -1.07
CA ASN A 89 -16.49 0.07 -0.70
C ASN A 89 -15.52 0.60 -1.77
N ALA A 90 -14.75 -0.29 -2.41
CA ALA A 90 -13.85 0.08 -3.49
C ALA A 90 -14.56 0.61 -4.75
N LYS A 91 -15.87 0.37 -4.90
CA LYS A 91 -16.66 1.00 -5.98
C LYS A 91 -16.84 2.50 -5.74
N GLU A 92 -17.00 2.91 -4.48
CA GLU A 92 -17.15 4.32 -4.13
C GLU A 92 -15.78 5.01 -4.17
N ARG A 93 -15.58 5.93 -5.12
CA ARG A 93 -14.25 6.47 -5.42
C ARG A 93 -13.74 7.39 -4.32
N ARG A 94 -14.64 8.16 -3.68
CA ARG A 94 -14.26 9.11 -2.64
C ARG A 94 -13.82 8.36 -1.38
N GLU A 95 -14.68 7.49 -0.86
CA GLU A 95 -14.40 6.69 0.33
C GLU A 95 -13.15 5.82 0.15
N TRP A 96 -12.99 5.20 -1.03
CA TRP A 96 -11.82 4.38 -1.31
C TRP A 96 -10.52 5.17 -1.29
N ARG A 97 -10.55 6.43 -1.76
CA ARG A 97 -9.39 7.33 -1.72
C ARG A 97 -9.03 7.70 -0.30
N GLU A 98 -10.02 8.11 0.49
CA GLU A 98 -9.83 8.55 1.88
C GLU A 98 -9.27 7.42 2.76
N LEU A 99 -9.83 6.21 2.65
CA LEU A 99 -9.35 5.03 3.36
C LEU A 99 -7.90 4.68 3.00
N GLY A 100 -7.55 4.79 1.70
CA GLY A 100 -6.18 4.55 1.24
C GLY A 100 -5.19 5.58 1.72
N GLU A 101 -5.59 6.85 1.78
CA GLU A 101 -4.75 7.92 2.33
C GLU A 101 -4.55 7.77 3.83
N ALA A 102 -5.60 7.46 4.59
CA ALA A 102 -5.52 7.23 6.03
C ALA A 102 -4.55 6.07 6.34
N TYR A 103 -4.74 4.93 5.67
CA TYR A 103 -3.88 3.77 5.86
C TYR A 103 -2.41 4.05 5.47
N ALA A 104 -2.18 4.79 4.38
CA ALA A 104 -0.83 5.16 3.96
C ALA A 104 -0.14 6.10 4.97
N ARG A 105 -0.87 7.02 5.60
CA ARG A 105 -0.35 7.91 6.66
C ARG A 105 0.02 7.11 7.90
N GLU A 106 -0.86 6.24 8.39
CA GLU A 106 -0.62 5.38 9.56
C GLU A 106 0.60 4.47 9.39
N ALA A 107 0.74 3.87 8.20
CA ALA A 107 1.88 3.01 7.89
C ALA A 107 3.21 3.77 7.97
N THR A 108 3.26 5.01 7.45
CA THR A 108 4.48 5.85 7.53
C THR A 108 4.80 6.34 8.94
N SER A 109 3.77 6.59 9.78
CA SER A 109 3.96 7.01 11.17
C SER A 109 4.53 5.88 12.04
N THR A 110 4.06 4.65 11.83
CA THR A 110 4.48 3.47 12.62
C THR A 110 5.96 3.14 12.37
N THR A 111 6.41 3.19 11.12
CA THR A 111 7.84 3.00 10.77
C THR A 111 8.75 4.03 11.42
N THR A 112 8.24 5.24 11.66
CA THR A 112 9.01 6.30 12.33
C THR A 112 9.19 6.03 13.83
N GLN A 113 8.25 5.32 14.48
CA GLN A 113 8.34 4.97 15.90
C GLN A 113 9.24 3.76 16.16
N GLN A 114 9.32 2.80 15.24
CA GLN A 114 10.15 1.60 15.39
C GLN A 114 11.66 1.82 15.18
N ASN A 115 12.07 2.97 14.61
CA ASN A 115 13.47 3.31 14.32
C ASN A 115 14.05 4.38 15.28
N LYS A 116 13.39 4.60 16.42
CA LYS A 116 13.93 5.35 17.57
C LYS A 116 14.38 4.37 18.63
#